data_AF-A0A383B9Q0-F1
#
_entry.id   AF-A0A383B9Q0-F1
#
_cell.length_a   1.000
_cell.length_b   1.000
_cell.length_c   1.000
_cell.angle_alpha   90.00
_cell.angle_beta   90.00
_cell.angle_gamma   90.00
#
_symmetry.space_group_name_H-M   'P 1'
#
loop_
_entity.id
_entity.type
_entity.pdbx_description
1 polymer ?
#
loop_
_entity_poly.entity_id
_entity_poly.type
_entity_poly.pdbx_seq_one_letter_code
_entity_poly.pdbx_strand_id
1 'polypeptide(L)'
;NTVACAVIASMLLDQEWLASAHIAKIGDAFVVEARLFDSHTGRVINVATYDHELSLEGLQTRGMHNLAEILLSTRVPMEVHKRQNLLYIKTKPSGAMVRVGKDTLSGNTPMALDRVLVESRPIIILKKGFQPFIVKQLPEDISDILYIELQHLVPQIGHLSFADPAPEGLVIVSSDGDDRFLVEEGAIEFNELDAGQYHLESGDFIIHKGEFRIRHRRTTQIDPDIYRISDIEKERDSYKLKRNLML
;
A
#
# COMPACT_ATOMS: atom_id res chain seq x y z
N ASN A 1 -13.29 6.22 -35.68
CA ASN A 1 -13.83 7.14 -34.65
C ASN A 1 -15.36 7.14 -34.60
N THR A 2 -16.01 5.99 -34.47
CA THR A 2 -17.48 5.86 -34.44
C THR A 2 -18.07 5.92 -33.02
N VAL A 3 -17.37 5.36 -32.03
CA VAL A 3 -17.81 5.35 -30.62
C VAL A 3 -17.90 6.77 -30.03
N ALA A 4 -16.90 7.61 -30.29
CA ALA A 4 -16.93 9.00 -29.86
C ALA A 4 -18.12 9.79 -30.45
N CYS A 5 -18.48 9.51 -31.71
CA CYS A 5 -19.62 10.16 -32.35
C CYS A 5 -20.96 9.71 -31.73
N ALA A 6 -21.10 8.42 -31.40
CA ALA A 6 -22.30 7.91 -30.74
C ALA A 6 -22.48 8.49 -29.32
N VAL A 7 -21.40 8.63 -28.56
CA VAL A 7 -21.41 9.26 -27.23
C VAL A 7 -21.75 10.74 -27.31
N ILE A 8 -21.18 11.46 -28.28
CA ILE A 8 -21.52 12.89 -28.49
C ILE A 8 -22.99 13.03 -28.93
N ALA A 9 -23.50 12.13 -29.78
CA ALA A 9 -24.90 12.14 -30.16
C ALA A 9 -25.83 11.87 -28.97
N SER A 10 -25.47 10.97 -28.06
CA SER A 10 -26.29 10.70 -26.87
C SER A 10 -26.29 11.87 -25.87
N MET A 11 -25.16 12.59 -25.76
CA MET A 11 -25.05 13.87 -25.03
C MET A 11 -26.01 14.93 -25.58
N LEU A 12 -26.13 15.03 -26.91
CA LEU A 12 -26.99 16.02 -27.57
C LEU A 12 -28.48 15.65 -27.51
N LEU A 13 -28.80 14.37 -27.34
CA LEU A 13 -30.17 13.85 -27.28
C LEU A 13 -30.73 13.79 -25.85
N ASP A 14 -29.98 14.27 -24.85
CA ASP A 14 -30.34 14.30 -23.42
C ASP A 14 -30.81 12.92 -22.88
N GLN A 15 -30.21 11.85 -23.41
CA GLN A 15 -30.47 10.49 -22.93
C GLN A 15 -29.73 10.26 -21.62
N GLU A 16 -30.26 9.44 -20.70
CA GLU A 16 -29.56 9.17 -19.44
C GLU A 16 -28.33 8.26 -19.67
N TRP A 17 -28.51 7.14 -20.39
CA TRP A 17 -27.44 6.19 -20.70
C TRP A 17 -27.41 5.82 -22.18
N LEU A 18 -26.24 5.47 -22.68
CA LEU A 18 -26.01 4.93 -24.02
C LEU A 18 -25.43 3.53 -23.90
N ALA A 19 -26.07 2.53 -24.50
CA ALA A 19 -25.48 1.21 -24.67
C ALA A 19 -24.90 1.06 -26.08
N SER A 20 -23.67 0.56 -26.18
CA SER A 20 -23.03 0.23 -27.46
C SER A 20 -22.50 -1.20 -27.39
N ALA A 21 -22.74 -2.00 -28.43
CA ALA A 21 -22.21 -3.35 -28.54
C ALA A 21 -21.40 -3.48 -29.82
N HIS A 22 -20.20 -4.02 -29.68
CA HIS A 22 -19.33 -4.40 -30.79
C HIS A 22 -19.37 -5.92 -30.94
N ILE A 23 -19.81 -6.38 -32.10
CA ILE A 23 -19.95 -7.81 -32.42
C ILE A 23 -18.89 -8.16 -33.45
N ALA A 24 -18.03 -9.12 -33.12
CA ALA A 24 -17.05 -9.69 -34.04
C ALA A 24 -17.33 -11.19 -34.24
N LYS A 25 -17.17 -11.69 -35.46
CA LYS A 25 -17.23 -13.13 -35.74
C LYS A 25 -15.81 -13.69 -35.80
N ILE A 26 -15.51 -14.68 -34.96
CA ILE A 26 -14.22 -15.35 -34.89
C ILE A 26 -14.46 -16.86 -35.06
N GLY A 27 -14.07 -17.39 -36.23
CA GLY A 27 -14.39 -18.77 -36.59
C GLY A 27 -15.91 -18.98 -36.65
N ASP A 28 -16.40 -19.94 -35.86
CA ASP A 28 -17.82 -20.27 -35.75
C ASP A 28 -18.52 -19.57 -34.57
N ALA A 29 -17.81 -18.74 -33.80
CA ALA A 29 -18.34 -18.01 -32.67
C ALA A 29 -18.47 -16.50 -32.94
N PHE A 30 -19.44 -15.88 -32.28
CA PHE A 30 -19.59 -14.44 -32.19
C PHE A 30 -19.13 -13.96 -30.81
N VAL A 31 -18.14 -13.08 -30.80
CA VAL A 31 -17.66 -12.40 -29.60
C VAL A 31 -18.31 -11.02 -29.54
N VAL A 32 -19.04 -10.75 -28.47
CA VAL A 32 -19.71 -9.46 -28.27
C VAL A 32 -19.13 -8.75 -27.07
N GLU A 33 -18.66 -7.53 -27.29
CA GLU A 33 -18.27 -6.61 -26.23
C GLU A 33 -19.27 -5.46 -26.18
N ALA A 34 -20.04 -5.37 -25.10
CA ALA A 34 -20.97 -4.27 -24.87
C ALA A 34 -20.47 -3.34 -23.77
N ARG A 35 -20.75 -2.05 -23.95
CA ARG A 35 -20.38 -0.98 -23.03
C ARG A 35 -21.61 -0.10 -22.79
N LEU A 36 -21.88 0.18 -21.53
CA LEU A 36 -22.87 1.17 -21.10
C LEU A 36 -22.12 2.46 -20.80
N PHE A 37 -22.61 3.58 -21.28
CA PHE A 37 -22.01 4.90 -21.12
C PHE A 37 -22.99 5.83 -20.41
N ASP A 38 -22.47 6.69 -19.56
CA ASP A 38 -23.15 7.86 -19.03
C ASP A 38 -23.16 8.91 -20.14
N SER A 39 -24.36 9.24 -20.62
CA SER A 39 -24.53 10.14 -21.75
C SER A 39 -24.26 11.60 -21.40
N HIS A 40 -24.11 11.97 -20.13
CA HIS A 40 -23.75 13.35 -19.75
C HIS A 40 -22.23 13.54 -19.71
N THR A 41 -21.49 12.50 -19.31
CA THR A 41 -20.03 12.56 -19.09
C THR A 41 -19.21 11.78 -20.11
N GLY A 42 -19.85 10.89 -20.89
CA GLY A 42 -19.20 9.98 -21.83
C GLY A 42 -18.42 8.85 -21.18
N ARG A 43 -18.55 8.69 -19.85
CA ARG A 43 -17.86 7.68 -19.06
C ARG A 43 -18.49 6.31 -19.26
N VAL A 44 -17.69 5.25 -19.36
CA VAL A 44 -18.18 3.87 -19.36
C VAL A 44 -18.67 3.51 -17.95
N ILE A 45 -19.96 3.21 -17.81
CA ILE A 45 -20.63 2.74 -16.58
C ILE A 45 -20.38 1.25 -16.37
N ASN A 46 -20.48 0.46 -17.44
CA ASN A 46 -20.36 -0.99 -17.36
C ASN A 46 -19.83 -1.58 -18.67
N VAL A 47 -19.16 -2.73 -18.58
CA VAL A 47 -18.70 -3.50 -19.74
C VAL A 47 -19.08 -4.96 -19.56
N ALA A 48 -19.74 -5.53 -20.55
CA ALA A 48 -20.09 -6.94 -20.60
C ALA A 48 -19.43 -7.58 -21.82
N THR A 49 -18.87 -8.77 -21.63
CA THR A 49 -18.39 -9.61 -22.72
C THR A 49 -19.26 -10.87 -22.76
N TYR A 50 -19.66 -11.26 -23.97
CA TYR A 50 -20.52 -12.42 -24.19
C TYR A 50 -20.13 -13.11 -25.48
N ASP A 51 -19.76 -14.38 -25.36
CA ASP A 51 -19.38 -15.23 -26.48
C ASP A 51 -20.55 -16.15 -26.83
N HIS A 52 -20.83 -16.29 -28.14
CA HIS A 52 -21.97 -17.03 -28.64
C HIS A 52 -21.58 -17.92 -29.81
N GLU A 53 -21.65 -19.24 -29.62
CA GLU A 53 -21.20 -20.24 -30.59
C GLU A 53 -22.30 -20.70 -31.58
N LEU A 54 -23.49 -20.11 -31.55
CA LEU A 54 -24.64 -20.53 -32.38
C LEU A 54 -24.86 -19.60 -33.59
N SER A 55 -25.97 -19.80 -34.30
CA SER A 55 -26.33 -19.03 -35.50
C SER A 55 -26.55 -17.54 -35.20
N LEU A 56 -26.43 -16.71 -36.24
CA LEU A 56 -26.73 -15.27 -36.16
C LEU A 56 -28.17 -15.01 -35.66
N GLU A 57 -29.12 -15.85 -36.02
CA GLU A 57 -30.51 -15.78 -35.56
C GLU A 57 -30.63 -16.09 -34.06
N GLY A 58 -29.84 -17.05 -33.56
CA GLY A 58 -29.72 -17.34 -32.13
C GLY A 58 -29.08 -16.18 -31.35
N LEU A 59 -28.07 -15.53 -31.94
CA LEU A 59 -27.45 -14.34 -31.37
C LEU A 59 -28.45 -13.19 -31.25
N GLN A 60 -29.18 -12.88 -32.33
CA GLN A 60 -30.14 -11.78 -32.36
C GLN A 60 -31.29 -11.95 -31.37
N THR A 61 -31.78 -13.18 -31.21
CA THR A 61 -32.95 -13.44 -30.36
C THR A 61 -32.57 -13.62 -28.90
N ARG A 62 -31.72 -14.61 -28.58
CA ARG A 62 -31.39 -14.98 -27.20
C ARG A 62 -30.07 -14.39 -26.75
N GLY A 63 -29.08 -14.34 -27.62
CA GLY A 63 -27.75 -13.82 -27.27
C GLY A 63 -27.77 -12.35 -26.85
N MET A 64 -28.45 -11.49 -27.62
CA MET A 64 -28.58 -10.07 -27.31
C MET A 64 -29.43 -9.81 -26.06
N HIS A 65 -30.44 -10.63 -25.80
CA HIS A 65 -31.24 -10.54 -24.57
C HIS A 65 -30.39 -10.85 -23.34
N ASN A 66 -29.65 -11.97 -23.35
CA ASN A 66 -28.75 -12.34 -22.26
C ASN A 66 -27.65 -11.28 -22.06
N LEU A 67 -27.09 -10.75 -23.14
CA LEU A 67 -26.10 -9.68 -23.07
C LEU A 67 -26.68 -8.40 -22.45
N ALA A 68 -27.89 -8.00 -22.83
CA ALA A 68 -28.55 -6.84 -22.25
C ALA A 68 -28.86 -7.07 -20.77
N GLU A 69 -29.29 -8.27 -20.40
CA GLU A 69 -29.46 -8.66 -19.01
C GLU A 69 -28.13 -8.58 -18.27
N ILE A 70 -27.02 -9.12 -18.78
CA ILE A 70 -25.71 -9.00 -18.12
C ILE A 70 -25.27 -7.54 -18.00
N LEU A 71 -25.45 -6.75 -19.06
CA LEU A 71 -25.04 -5.33 -19.11
C LEU A 71 -25.85 -4.44 -18.16
N LEU A 72 -27.12 -4.78 -17.91
CA LEU A 72 -28.05 -3.99 -17.08
C LEU A 72 -28.30 -4.58 -15.68
N SER A 73 -28.05 -5.88 -15.48
CA SER A 73 -28.37 -6.62 -14.23
C SER A 73 -27.21 -6.70 -13.25
N THR A 74 -25.99 -6.36 -13.65
CA THR A 74 -25.01 -5.85 -12.69
C THR A 74 -25.51 -4.48 -12.24
N ARG A 75 -26.34 -4.51 -11.19
CA ARG A 75 -26.93 -3.37 -10.46
C ARG A 75 -26.32 -2.05 -10.89
N VAL A 76 -27.11 -1.21 -11.56
CA VAL A 76 -26.83 0.21 -11.71
C VAL A 76 -26.27 0.71 -10.38
N PRO A 77 -25.01 1.15 -10.29
CA PRO A 77 -24.55 1.84 -9.12
C PRO A 77 -25.34 3.15 -9.12
N MET A 78 -26.40 3.20 -8.32
CA MET A 78 -27.02 4.45 -7.91
C MET A 78 -25.97 5.20 -7.09
N GLU A 79 -25.08 5.91 -7.77
CA GLU A 79 -24.53 7.22 -7.45
C GLU A 79 -23.34 7.51 -8.38
N VAL A 80 -23.41 8.69 -8.99
CA VAL A 80 -22.39 9.28 -9.85
C VAL A 80 -21.14 9.57 -9.01
N HIS A 81 -20.23 8.60 -8.92
CA HIS A 81 -18.97 8.75 -8.21
C HIS A 81 -17.93 9.44 -9.10
N LYS A 82 -17.77 10.75 -8.93
CA LYS A 82 -16.56 11.49 -9.36
C LYS A 82 -15.48 11.40 -8.29
N ARG A 83 -14.71 10.30 -8.23
CA ARG A 83 -13.38 10.24 -7.57
C ARG A 83 -12.49 9.22 -8.30
N GLN A 84 -11.17 9.38 -8.23
CA GLN A 84 -10.24 8.44 -8.87
C GLN A 84 -10.46 7.05 -8.27
N ASN A 85 -10.70 6.04 -9.12
CA ASN A 85 -11.27 4.74 -8.73
C ASN A 85 -10.32 3.83 -7.91
N LEU A 86 -9.25 4.38 -7.33
CA LEU A 86 -8.23 3.61 -6.62
C LEU A 86 -8.09 4.10 -5.18
N LEU A 87 -8.26 3.18 -4.24
CA LEU A 87 -7.96 3.33 -2.83
C LEU A 87 -6.55 2.78 -2.55
N TYR A 88 -5.63 3.64 -2.15
CA TYR A 88 -4.29 3.28 -1.78
C TYR A 88 -4.20 2.93 -0.29
N ILE A 89 -3.98 1.67 0.03
CA ILE A 89 -3.87 1.19 1.41
C ILE A 89 -2.40 1.19 1.83
N LYS A 90 -2.08 1.91 2.91
CA LYS A 90 -0.77 1.91 3.57
C LYS A 90 -0.93 1.46 5.01
N THR A 91 -0.03 0.61 5.49
CA THR A 91 -0.02 0.18 6.90
C THR A 91 1.29 0.56 7.59
N LYS A 92 1.20 0.76 8.91
CA LYS A 92 2.36 0.79 9.81
C LYS A 92 2.26 -0.35 10.83
N PRO A 93 3.25 -1.25 10.90
CA PRO A 93 4.35 -1.44 9.94
C PRO A 93 3.84 -1.89 8.54
N SER A 94 4.65 -1.64 7.51
CA SER A 94 4.34 -2.00 6.10
C SER A 94 4.31 -3.52 5.89
N GLY A 95 3.84 -4.01 4.74
CA GLY A 95 3.90 -5.44 4.42
C GLY A 95 2.80 -6.28 5.06
N ALA A 96 1.60 -5.74 5.25
CA ALA A 96 0.42 -6.47 5.72
C ALA A 96 -0.36 -7.07 4.54
N MET A 97 -0.98 -8.22 4.76
CA MET A 97 -1.85 -8.87 3.78
C MET A 97 -3.24 -8.23 3.81
N VAL A 98 -3.85 -8.05 2.63
CA VAL A 98 -5.19 -7.51 2.50
C VAL A 98 -6.16 -8.60 2.04
N ARG A 99 -7.22 -8.81 2.81
CA ARG A 99 -8.32 -9.73 2.46
C ARG A 99 -9.60 -8.94 2.21
N VAL A 100 -10.28 -9.21 1.11
CA VAL A 100 -11.55 -8.57 0.74
C VAL A 100 -12.64 -9.63 0.68
N GLY A 101 -13.57 -9.60 1.63
CA GLY A 101 -14.52 -10.69 1.84
C GLY A 101 -13.82 -12.01 2.18
N LYS A 102 -13.94 -13.01 1.30
CA LYS A 102 -13.28 -14.32 1.45
C LYS A 102 -11.94 -14.41 0.72
N ASP A 103 -11.65 -13.46 -0.16
CA ASP A 103 -10.51 -13.53 -1.07
C ASP A 103 -9.31 -12.80 -0.48
N THR A 104 -8.18 -13.48 -0.34
CA THR A 104 -6.91 -12.86 0.04
C THR A 104 -6.22 -12.36 -1.22
N LEU A 105 -5.93 -11.07 -1.28
CA LEU A 105 -5.30 -10.47 -2.44
C LEU A 105 -3.82 -10.85 -2.53
N SER A 106 -3.31 -10.93 -3.76
CA SER A 106 -1.90 -11.17 -4.01
C SER A 106 -1.08 -9.92 -3.71
N GLY A 107 -0.06 -10.05 -2.85
CA GLY A 107 0.83 -8.96 -2.46
C GLY A 107 0.59 -8.48 -1.03
N ASN A 108 1.36 -7.47 -0.62
CA ASN A 108 1.29 -6.87 0.70
C ASN A 108 1.21 -5.34 0.59
N THR A 109 0.75 -4.66 1.64
CA THR A 109 0.74 -3.20 1.71
C THR A 109 2.16 -2.62 1.64
N PRO A 110 2.35 -1.41 1.08
CA PRO A 110 1.32 -0.55 0.51
C PRO A 110 0.82 -1.05 -0.86
N MET A 111 -0.50 -0.92 -1.12
CA MET A 111 -1.10 -1.39 -2.37
C MET A 111 -2.34 -0.58 -2.77
N ALA A 112 -2.65 -0.51 -4.06
CA ALA A 112 -3.85 0.13 -4.59
C ALA A 112 -4.96 -0.89 -4.85
N LEU A 113 -6.19 -0.59 -4.43
CA LEU A 113 -7.38 -1.39 -4.65
C LEU A 113 -8.47 -0.58 -5.36
N ASP A 114 -9.32 -1.23 -6.13
CA ASP A 114 -10.52 -0.59 -6.67
C ASP A 114 -11.52 -0.28 -5.54
N ARG A 115 -11.93 0.99 -5.39
CA ARG A 115 -12.91 1.41 -4.36
C ARG A 115 -14.22 0.60 -4.43
N VAL A 116 -14.66 0.20 -5.63
CA VAL A 116 -15.90 -0.61 -5.82
C VAL A 116 -15.77 -2.00 -5.18
N LEU A 117 -14.59 -2.60 -5.28
CA LEU A 117 -14.30 -3.90 -4.66
C LEU A 117 -14.31 -3.78 -3.12
N VAL A 118 -13.93 -2.63 -2.61
CA VAL A 118 -13.83 -2.34 -1.18
C VAL A 118 -15.18 -2.00 -0.54
N GLU A 119 -16.02 -1.24 -1.22
CA GLU A 119 -17.34 -0.85 -0.68
C GLU A 119 -18.34 -2.02 -0.66
N SER A 120 -18.15 -2.99 -1.55
CA SER A 120 -19.05 -4.15 -1.67
C SER A 120 -18.76 -5.28 -0.68
N ARG A 121 -17.59 -5.28 -0.03
CA ARG A 121 -17.11 -6.40 0.81
C ARG A 121 -16.24 -5.91 1.96
N PRO A 122 -16.28 -6.54 3.15
CA PRO A 122 -15.44 -6.12 4.26
C PRO A 122 -13.96 -6.32 3.94
N ILE A 123 -13.13 -5.30 4.21
CA ILE A 123 -11.67 -5.43 4.20
C ILE A 123 -11.19 -5.89 5.57
N ILE A 124 -10.29 -6.87 5.56
CA ILE A 124 -9.54 -7.30 6.73
C ILE A 124 -8.05 -7.21 6.41
N ILE A 125 -7.32 -6.43 7.21
CA ILE A 125 -5.87 -6.32 7.16
C ILE A 125 -5.28 -7.30 8.17
N LEU A 126 -4.34 -8.11 7.70
CA LEU A 126 -3.73 -9.18 8.46
C LEU A 126 -2.20 -9.03 8.44
N LYS A 127 -1.58 -9.02 9.62
CA LYS A 127 -0.12 -9.09 9.75
C LYS A 127 0.24 -10.00 10.92
N LYS A 128 1.24 -10.86 10.73
CA LYS A 128 1.72 -11.77 11.76
C LYS A 128 2.19 -10.97 12.99
N GLY A 129 1.66 -11.29 14.17
CA GLY A 129 1.99 -10.60 15.42
C GLY A 129 1.13 -9.37 15.72
N PHE A 130 0.17 -9.03 14.85
CA PHE A 130 -0.72 -7.89 14.99
C PHE A 130 -2.19 -8.32 15.07
N GLN A 131 -3.01 -7.49 15.72
CA GLN A 131 -4.46 -7.66 15.73
C GLN A 131 -4.99 -7.47 14.31
N PRO A 132 -5.88 -8.36 13.83
CA PRO A 132 -6.59 -8.14 12.58
C PRO A 132 -7.33 -6.81 12.62
N PHE A 133 -7.08 -5.95 11.63
CA PHE A 133 -7.79 -4.68 11.52
C PHE A 133 -8.91 -4.80 10.49
N ILE A 134 -10.15 -4.52 10.90
CA ILE A 134 -11.32 -4.54 10.03
C ILE A 134 -11.64 -3.10 9.64
N VAL A 135 -11.63 -2.81 8.33
CA VAL A 135 -12.04 -1.51 7.83
C VAL A 135 -13.56 -1.43 7.94
N LYS A 136 -14.05 -0.67 8.92
CA LYS A 136 -15.48 -0.53 9.19
C LYS A 136 -16.16 0.44 8.22
N GLN A 137 -15.46 1.51 7.87
CA GLN A 137 -15.94 2.54 6.97
C GLN A 137 -14.73 3.12 6.24
N LEU A 138 -14.90 3.43 4.96
CA LEU A 138 -13.90 4.17 4.21
C LEU A 138 -13.94 5.65 4.61
N PRO A 139 -12.80 6.37 4.50
CA PRO A 139 -12.78 7.81 4.69
C PRO A 139 -13.81 8.49 3.77
N GLU A 140 -14.67 9.34 4.36
CA GLU A 140 -15.67 10.13 3.61
C GLU A 140 -15.01 11.30 2.84
N ASP A 141 -13.76 11.62 3.21
CA ASP A 141 -12.96 12.70 2.65
C ASP A 141 -12.45 12.39 1.22
N ILE A 142 -11.90 13.42 0.57
CA ILE A 142 -11.29 13.35 -0.78
C ILE A 142 -9.96 12.56 -0.80
N SER A 143 -9.60 11.89 0.31
CA SER A 143 -8.37 11.14 0.42
C SER A 143 -8.50 9.80 -0.28
N ASP A 144 -7.71 9.58 -1.33
CA ASP A 144 -7.55 8.27 -2.00
C ASP A 144 -6.61 7.34 -1.23
N ILE A 145 -6.26 7.67 0.01
CA ILE A 145 -5.30 6.93 0.84
C ILE A 145 -5.98 6.48 2.12
N LEU A 146 -5.96 5.17 2.37
CA LEU A 146 -6.32 4.56 3.64
C LEU A 146 -5.04 4.21 4.41
N TYR A 147 -4.72 5.01 5.42
CA TYR A 147 -3.61 4.75 6.33
C TYR A 147 -4.10 4.01 7.58
N ILE A 148 -3.46 2.87 7.89
CA ILE A 148 -3.84 2.00 9.00
C ILE A 148 -2.63 1.69 9.87
N GLU A 149 -2.69 2.09 11.14
CA GLU A 149 -1.71 1.71 12.13
C GLU A 149 -2.17 0.42 12.83
N LEU A 150 -1.40 -0.65 12.64
CA LEU A 150 -1.75 -1.96 13.16
C LEU A 150 -1.30 -2.06 14.63
N GLN A 151 -2.25 -2.42 15.49
CA GLN A 151 -1.99 -2.68 16.90
C GLN A 151 -1.48 -4.10 17.06
N HIS A 152 -0.47 -4.32 17.91
CA HIS A 152 -0.02 -5.67 18.23
C HIS A 152 -1.09 -6.47 18.99
N LEU A 153 -1.13 -7.81 18.81
CA LEU A 153 -2.03 -8.70 19.57
C LEU A 153 -1.85 -8.55 21.09
N VAL A 154 -0.61 -8.27 21.49
CA VAL A 154 -0.16 -7.81 22.80
C VAL A 154 0.95 -6.82 22.48
N PRO A 155 0.97 -5.56 22.97
CA PRO A 155 2.01 -4.59 22.66
C PRO A 155 3.38 -5.22 22.89
N GLN A 156 4.10 -5.54 21.81
CA GLN A 156 5.35 -6.31 21.91
C GLN A 156 6.50 -5.39 22.27
N ILE A 157 6.38 -4.70 23.39
CA ILE A 157 7.33 -3.68 23.81
C ILE A 157 8.46 -4.30 24.61
N GLY A 158 9.69 -3.85 24.39
CA GLY A 158 10.86 -4.13 25.21
C GLY A 158 11.65 -2.86 25.53
N HIS A 159 12.74 -3.03 26.26
CA HIS A 159 13.61 -1.94 26.71
C HIS A 159 15.03 -2.16 26.19
N LEU A 160 15.81 -1.10 26.10
CA LEU A 160 17.22 -1.11 25.79
C LEU A 160 18.00 -0.58 26.99
N SER A 161 19.15 -1.17 27.29
CA SER A 161 20.10 -0.68 28.28
C SER A 161 21.48 -0.63 27.66
N PHE A 162 22.20 0.45 27.90
CA PHE A 162 23.57 0.66 27.45
C PHE A 162 24.54 0.27 28.56
N ALA A 163 25.65 -0.39 28.20
CA ALA A 163 26.72 -0.70 29.15
C ALA A 163 27.38 0.57 29.71
N ASP A 164 27.55 1.57 28.87
CA ASP A 164 28.08 2.90 29.20
C ASP A 164 27.05 4.00 28.85
N PRO A 165 27.10 5.18 29.51
CA PRO A 165 26.20 6.29 29.19
C PRO A 165 26.29 6.70 27.72
N ALA A 166 25.14 6.85 27.07
CA ALA A 166 25.06 7.18 25.65
C ALA A 166 25.69 8.56 25.35
N PRO A 167 26.52 8.69 24.30
CA PRO A 167 27.03 9.98 23.87
C PRO A 167 25.95 10.83 23.19
N GLU A 168 26.18 12.15 23.13
CA GLU A 168 25.33 13.07 22.39
C GLU A 168 25.21 12.69 20.90
N GLY A 169 24.02 12.85 20.31
CA GLY A 169 23.81 12.64 18.88
C GLY A 169 23.74 11.17 18.45
N LEU A 170 23.50 10.25 19.39
CA LEU A 170 23.21 8.84 19.11
C LEU A 170 21.74 8.67 18.70
N VAL A 171 21.49 7.88 17.66
CA VAL A 171 20.15 7.60 17.13
C VAL A 171 19.93 6.09 17.05
N ILE A 172 18.81 5.60 17.57
CA ILE A 172 18.33 4.24 17.35
C ILE A 172 17.48 4.23 16.08
N VAL A 173 17.81 3.36 15.13
CA VAL A 173 17.12 3.26 13.84
C VAL A 173 16.59 1.85 13.66
N SER A 174 15.33 1.71 13.26
CA SER A 174 14.77 0.40 12.91
C SER A 174 15.43 -0.15 11.64
N SER A 175 15.55 -1.46 11.49
CA SER A 175 16.22 -2.05 10.32
C SER A 175 15.52 -1.78 8.98
N ASP A 176 14.25 -1.41 8.98
CA ASP A 176 13.52 -0.93 7.79
C ASP A 176 13.70 0.57 7.53
N GLY A 177 14.31 1.30 8.47
CA GLY A 177 14.59 2.74 8.38
C GLY A 177 13.39 3.64 8.67
N ASP A 178 12.23 3.07 8.96
CA ASP A 178 10.97 3.81 9.14
C ASP A 178 10.90 4.56 10.48
N ASP A 179 11.51 4.01 11.53
CA ASP A 179 11.50 4.58 12.89
C ASP A 179 12.91 5.01 13.31
N ARG A 180 13.03 6.25 13.81
CA ARG A 180 14.27 6.85 14.29
C ARG A 180 14.04 7.51 15.64
N PHE A 181 14.81 7.15 16.65
CA PHE A 181 14.70 7.65 18.01
C PHE A 181 16.00 8.31 18.43
N LEU A 182 15.95 9.60 18.78
CA LEU A 182 17.09 10.30 19.34
C LEU A 182 17.31 9.84 20.79
N VAL A 183 18.54 9.50 21.13
CA VAL A 183 18.94 9.12 22.48
C VAL A 183 19.46 10.35 23.21
N GLU A 184 18.99 10.58 24.44
CA GLU A 184 19.49 11.67 25.27
C GLU A 184 20.95 11.42 25.70
N GLU A 185 21.75 12.48 25.75
CA GLU A 185 23.12 12.40 26.24
C GLU A 185 23.13 11.91 27.70
N GLY A 186 23.98 10.93 28.00
CA GLY A 186 24.09 10.32 29.31
C GLY A 186 23.04 9.25 29.61
N ALA A 187 22.14 8.93 28.66
CA ALA A 187 21.15 7.89 28.85
C ALA A 187 21.79 6.51 29.05
N ILE A 188 21.36 5.80 30.09
CA ILE A 188 21.75 4.41 30.37
C ILE A 188 20.68 3.40 29.95
N GLU A 189 19.47 3.88 29.69
CA GLU A 189 18.33 3.08 29.25
C GLU A 189 17.48 3.85 28.24
N PHE A 190 16.83 3.10 27.35
CA PHE A 190 15.80 3.61 26.45
C PHE A 190 14.58 2.68 26.52
N ASN A 191 13.43 3.25 26.84
CA ASN A 191 12.22 2.49 27.13
C ASN A 191 11.25 2.50 25.95
N GLU A 192 10.33 1.54 25.96
CA GLU A 192 9.18 1.51 25.06
C GLU A 192 9.50 1.33 23.57
N LEU A 193 10.47 0.47 23.25
CA LEU A 193 10.75 0.09 21.87
C LEU A 193 9.87 -1.09 21.44
N ASP A 194 9.34 -1.03 20.23
CA ASP A 194 8.66 -2.16 19.61
C ASP A 194 9.62 -3.34 19.38
N ALA A 195 9.12 -4.57 19.46
CA ALA A 195 9.93 -5.76 19.21
C ALA A 195 10.35 -5.79 17.73
N GLY A 196 11.65 -5.69 17.51
CA GLY A 196 12.21 -5.52 16.18
C GLY A 196 13.72 -5.66 16.16
N GLN A 197 14.27 -5.49 14.97
CA GLN A 197 15.72 -5.35 14.76
C GLN A 197 16.02 -3.86 14.61
N TYR A 198 17.11 -3.43 15.23
CA TYR A 198 17.54 -2.05 15.28
C TYR A 198 19.05 -1.96 15.14
N HIS A 199 19.53 -0.78 14.75
CA HIS A 199 20.93 -0.43 14.79
C HIS A 199 21.13 0.99 15.29
N LEU A 200 22.33 1.28 15.79
CA LEU A 200 22.72 2.62 16.20
C LEU A 200 23.36 3.38 15.04
N GLU A 201 23.01 4.66 14.90
CA GLU A 201 23.63 5.62 13.98
C GLU A 201 24.07 6.87 14.72
N SER A 202 25.11 7.54 14.22
CA SER A 202 25.50 8.88 14.63
C SER A 202 26.25 9.60 13.51
N GLY A 203 26.17 10.94 13.51
CA GLY A 203 26.97 11.77 12.62
C GLY A 203 28.40 12.00 13.12
N ASP A 204 28.63 11.89 14.43
CA ASP A 204 29.90 12.26 15.08
C ASP A 204 30.75 11.05 15.50
N PHE A 205 30.15 9.86 15.47
CA PHE A 205 30.77 8.64 15.97
C PHE A 205 30.71 7.48 14.97
N ILE A 206 31.78 6.70 14.93
CA ILE A 206 31.82 5.38 14.30
C ILE A 206 31.40 4.36 15.35
N ILE A 207 30.38 3.55 15.02
CA ILE A 207 29.78 2.60 15.96
C ILE A 207 30.02 1.18 15.48
N HIS A 208 30.67 0.37 16.30
CA HIS A 208 30.80 -1.08 16.11
C HIS A 208 29.90 -1.83 17.08
N LYS A 209 29.41 -3.02 16.67
CA LYS A 209 28.41 -3.81 17.42
C LYS A 209 27.13 -3.02 17.76
N GLY A 210 26.74 -2.09 16.89
CA GLY A 210 25.56 -1.24 17.08
C GLY A 210 24.23 -1.91 16.74
N GLU A 211 24.22 -3.14 16.20
CA GLU A 211 23.00 -3.87 15.85
C GLU A 211 22.45 -4.67 17.03
N PHE A 212 21.14 -4.61 17.27
CA PHE A 212 20.48 -5.32 18.36
C PHE A 212 19.02 -5.66 18.08
N ARG A 213 18.48 -6.60 18.87
CA ARG A 213 17.10 -7.08 18.74
C ARG A 213 16.29 -6.82 20.00
N ILE A 214 15.23 -6.03 19.90
CA ILE A 214 14.25 -5.86 20.97
C ILE A 214 13.28 -7.04 21.00
N ARG A 215 13.04 -7.55 22.20
CA ARG A 215 12.10 -8.65 22.47
C ARG A 215 11.07 -8.20 23.49
N HIS A 216 9.82 -8.63 23.30
CA HIS A 216 8.72 -8.29 24.20
C HIS A 216 9.02 -8.64 25.67
N ARG A 217 8.73 -7.70 26.58
CA ARG A 217 8.91 -7.79 28.05
C ARG A 217 10.33 -8.15 28.46
N ARG A 218 11.33 -7.74 27.69
CA ARG A 218 12.74 -7.92 28.03
C ARG A 218 13.50 -6.63 27.84
N THR A 219 14.48 -6.42 28.71
CA THR A 219 15.53 -5.43 28.51
C THR A 219 16.65 -6.08 27.71
N THR A 220 17.01 -5.46 26.60
CA THR A 220 18.14 -5.84 25.76
C THR A 220 19.32 -5.00 26.21
N GLN A 221 20.39 -5.64 26.68
CA GLN A 221 21.61 -4.93 27.04
C GLN A 221 22.55 -4.92 25.83
N ILE A 222 23.14 -3.76 25.53
CA ILE A 222 24.12 -3.58 24.46
C ILE A 222 25.39 -2.94 24.99
N ASP A 223 26.50 -3.28 24.35
CA ASP A 223 27.85 -2.77 24.66
C ASP A 223 28.56 -2.42 23.33
N PRO A 224 28.16 -1.32 22.68
CA PRO A 224 28.72 -0.90 21.40
C PRO A 224 30.09 -0.26 21.58
N ASP A 225 31.04 -0.58 20.69
CA ASP A 225 32.33 0.13 20.67
C ASP A 225 32.14 1.45 19.87
N ILE A 226 32.20 2.59 20.56
CA ILE A 226 31.92 3.91 19.99
C ILE A 226 33.20 4.74 19.90
N TYR A 227 33.54 5.22 18.70
CA TYR A 227 34.74 6.03 18.44
C TYR A 227 34.37 7.38 17.85
N ARG A 228 34.86 8.48 18.46
CA ARG A 228 34.62 9.83 17.94
C ARG A 228 35.40 10.06 16.65
N ILE A 229 34.72 10.50 15.60
CA ILE A 229 35.33 10.73 14.27
C ILE A 229 36.45 11.76 14.38
N SER A 230 36.23 12.86 15.10
CA SER A 230 37.22 13.94 15.24
C SER A 230 38.53 13.50 15.91
N ASP A 231 38.49 12.50 16.79
CA ASP A 231 39.70 11.98 17.44
C ASP A 231 40.49 11.09 16.48
N ILE A 232 39.80 10.30 15.66
CA ILE A 232 40.41 9.52 14.57
C ILE A 232 41.05 10.45 13.52
N GLU A 233 40.39 11.56 13.17
CA GLU A 233 40.93 12.55 12.24
C GLU A 233 42.21 13.21 12.75
N LYS A 234 42.24 13.57 14.04
CA LYS A 234 43.46 14.08 14.69
C LYS A 234 44.57 13.04 14.67
N GLU A 235 44.26 11.78 14.94
CA GLU A 235 45.24 10.71 14.94
C GLU A 235 45.83 10.51 13.53
N ARG A 236 44.96 10.43 12.51
CA ARG A 236 45.34 10.39 11.09
C ARG A 236 46.28 11.54 10.72
N ASP A 237 45.96 12.76 11.12
CA ASP A 237 46.76 13.93 10.76
C ASP A 237 48.09 13.96 11.51
N SER A 238 48.14 13.44 12.74
CA SER A 238 49.39 13.21 13.47
C SER A 238 50.30 12.19 12.77
N TYR A 239 49.74 11.10 12.22
CA TYR A 239 50.50 10.11 11.45
C TYR A 239 51.02 10.70 10.14
N LYS A 240 50.20 11.50 9.43
CA LYS A 240 50.64 12.22 8.22
C LYS A 240 51.80 13.16 8.52
N LEU A 241 51.73 13.92 9.62
CA LEU A 241 52.79 14.82 10.04
C LEU A 241 54.09 14.05 10.31
N LYS A 242 54.03 12.98 11.12
CA LYS A 242 55.20 12.14 11.42
C LYS A 242 55.81 11.53 10.17
N ARG A 243 54.98 11.03 9.24
CA ARG A 243 55.44 10.50 7.96
C ARG A 243 56.15 11.56 7.13
N ASN A 244 55.61 12.76 7.05
CA ASN A 244 56.19 13.85 6.26
C ASN A 244 57.48 14.41 6.88
N LEU A 245 57.70 14.26 8.19
CA LEU A 245 58.95 14.63 8.86
C LEU A 245 60.06 13.56 8.75
N MET A 246 59.68 12.31 8.43
CA MET A 246 60.63 11.20 8.22
C MET A 246 61.01 10.98 6.75
N LEU A 247 60.45 11.78 5.84
CA LEU A 247 60.82 11.87 4.42
C LEU A 247 61.70 13.11 4.22
#